data_AF-A0A6V7PCN4-F1
#
_entry.id   AF-A0A6V7PCN4-F1
#
_cell.length_a   1.000
_cell.length_b   1.000
_cell.length_c   1.000
_cell.angle_alpha   90.00
_cell.angle_beta   90.00
_cell.angle_gamma   90.00
#
_symmetry.space_group_name_H-M   'P 1'
#
loop_
_entity.id
_entity.type
_entity.pdbx_description
1 polymer ?
#
loop_
_entity_poly.entity_id
_entity_poly.type
_entity_poly.pdbx_seq_one_letter_code
_entity_poly.pdbx_strand_id
1 'polypeptide(L)'
;MCGSMIMVGLPGCLAIASDKDAMRFRTHLREEFRVEVPIYYNSRKDGETAAKDENSAVTAYARISHQVYNVEEEYHRLRDAIKKLVQDGFNCAMLPPVKKVM
;
A
#
# COMPACT_ATOMS: atom_id res chain seq x y z
N MET A 1 -16.49 -12.58 16.00
CA MET A 1 -15.80 -11.47 15.31
C MET A 1 -14.30 -11.72 15.46
N CYS A 2 -13.61 -12.19 14.42
CA CYS A 2 -12.18 -12.48 14.51
C CYS A 2 -11.41 -11.17 14.35
N GLY A 3 -10.80 -10.68 15.45
CA GLY A 3 -10.20 -9.35 15.57
C GLY A 3 -8.76 -9.22 15.04
N SER A 4 -8.27 -10.17 14.26
CA SER A 4 -6.89 -10.19 13.77
C SER A 4 -6.76 -9.37 12.47
N MET A 5 -6.72 -8.05 12.64
CA MET A 5 -6.43 -7.09 11.58
C MET A 5 -5.19 -6.28 11.96
N ILE A 6 -4.23 -6.19 11.03
CA ILE A 6 -3.01 -5.43 11.21
C ILE A 6 -2.86 -4.41 10.09
N MET A 7 -2.28 -3.26 10.44
CA MET A 7 -1.89 -2.23 9.47
C MET A 7 -0.38 -2.33 9.27
N VAL A 8 0.03 -2.75 8.08
CA VAL A 8 1.45 -2.87 7.72
C VAL A 8 1.86 -1.60 6.99
N GLY A 9 2.82 -0.87 7.54
CA GLY A 9 3.36 0.33 6.90
C GLY A 9 4.01 0.01 5.56
N LEU A 10 3.67 0.78 4.54
CA LEU A 10 4.31 0.71 3.23
C LEU A 10 5.57 1.61 3.20
N PRO A 11 6.59 1.24 2.41
CA PRO A 11 7.77 2.07 2.21
C PRO A 11 7.38 3.47 1.70
N GLY A 12 7.89 4.53 2.33
CA GLY A 12 7.59 5.91 1.97
C GLY A 12 8.19 6.32 0.62
N CYS A 13 9.16 5.58 0.09
CA CYS A 13 9.66 5.76 -1.28
C CYS A 13 8.60 5.50 -2.37
N LEU A 14 7.53 4.77 -2.05
CA LEU A 14 6.37 4.62 -2.94
C LEU A 14 5.60 5.93 -3.13
N ALA A 15 5.84 6.94 -2.27
CA ALA A 15 5.33 8.30 -2.37
C ALA A 15 3.79 8.39 -2.50
N ILE A 16 3.07 7.56 -1.74
CA ILE A 16 1.59 7.61 -1.70
C ILE A 16 1.19 8.83 -0.86
N ALA A 17 0.66 9.86 -1.51
CA ALA A 17 0.42 11.17 -0.90
C ALA A 17 -1.08 11.56 -0.83
N SER A 18 -1.98 10.69 -1.28
CA SER A 18 -3.42 10.94 -1.26
C SER A 18 -4.23 9.64 -1.30
N ASP A 19 -5.52 9.70 -0.97
CA ASP A 19 -6.46 8.58 -1.17
C ASP A 19 -6.57 8.17 -2.64
N LYS A 20 -6.42 9.12 -3.57
CA LYS A 20 -6.40 8.83 -5.02
C LYS A 20 -5.19 7.99 -5.39
N ASP A 21 -4.02 8.30 -4.82
CA ASP A 21 -2.80 7.53 -5.02
C ASP A 21 -2.94 6.13 -4.41
N ALA A 22 -3.48 6.02 -3.19
CA ALA A 22 -3.76 4.73 -2.57
C ALA A 22 -4.69 3.86 -3.43
N MET A 23 -5.72 4.45 -4.03
CA MET A 23 -6.63 3.74 -4.94
C MET A 23 -5.93 3.29 -6.24
N ARG A 24 -5.10 4.15 -6.84
CA ARG A 24 -4.32 3.78 -8.04
C ARG A 24 -3.32 2.68 -7.74
N PHE A 25 -2.61 2.80 -6.62
CA PHE A 25 -1.64 1.83 -6.17
C PHE A 25 -2.30 0.47 -5.91
N ARG A 26 -3.48 0.46 -5.28
CA ARG A 26 -4.30 -0.75 -5.13
C ARG A 26 -4.65 -1.39 -6.46
N THR A 27 -5.08 -0.59 -7.44
CA THR A 27 -5.39 -1.10 -8.79
C THR A 27 -4.14 -1.69 -9.46
N HIS A 28 -3.00 -1.01 -9.37
CA HIS A 28 -1.75 -1.49 -9.93
C HIS A 28 -1.29 -2.82 -9.30
N LEU A 29 -1.38 -2.96 -7.98
CA LEU A 29 -1.11 -4.23 -7.28
C LEU A 29 -2.01 -5.36 -7.78
N ARG A 30 -3.30 -5.07 -8.02
CA ARG A 30 -4.25 -6.06 -8.52
C ARG A 30 -3.96 -6.47 -9.97
N GLU A 31 -3.67 -5.51 -10.84
CA GLU A 31 -3.48 -5.75 -12.27
C GLU A 31 -2.13 -6.42 -12.57
N GLU A 32 -1.03 -5.91 -11.99
CA GLU A 32 0.32 -6.38 -12.32
C GLU A 32 0.79 -7.54 -11.43
N PHE A 33 0.38 -7.56 -10.16
CA PHE A 33 0.87 -8.52 -9.17
C PHE A 33 -0.19 -9.50 -8.67
N ARG A 34 -1.46 -9.32 -9.08
CA ARG A 34 -2.62 -10.09 -8.60
C ARG A 34 -2.75 -10.06 -7.07
N VAL A 35 -2.39 -8.92 -6.47
CA VAL A 35 -2.49 -8.67 -5.03
C VAL A 35 -3.66 -7.73 -4.77
N GLU A 36 -4.66 -8.20 -4.01
CA GLU A 36 -5.86 -7.42 -3.69
C GLU A 36 -5.90 -7.08 -2.21
N VAL A 37 -5.26 -5.98 -1.81
CA VAL A 37 -5.20 -5.54 -0.40
C VAL A 37 -5.77 -4.12 -0.27
N PRO A 38 -6.59 -3.82 0.75
CA PRO A 38 -6.98 -2.43 1.00
C PRO A 38 -5.77 -1.59 1.41
N ILE A 39 -5.57 -0.47 0.72
CA ILE A 39 -4.53 0.52 1.03
C ILE A 39 -5.18 1.72 1.68
N TYR A 40 -4.69 2.08 2.86
CA TYR A 40 -5.10 3.26 3.60
C TYR A 40 -4.01 4.33 3.50
N TYR A 41 -4.38 5.52 3.03
CA TYR A 41 -3.52 6.70 3.11
C TYR A 41 -3.77 7.38 4.46
N ASN A 42 -2.71 7.58 5.24
CA ASN A 42 -2.78 8.38 6.45
C ASN A 42 -2.52 9.85 6.09
N SER A 43 -3.60 10.60 5.87
CA SER A 43 -3.55 12.06 5.80
C SER A 43 -3.22 12.60 7.19
N ARG A 44 -1.93 12.71 7.49
CA ARG A 44 -1.43 13.19 8.79
C ARG A 44 -2.25 14.37 9.29
N LYS A 45 -2.79 14.25 10.50
CA LYS A 45 -3.24 15.42 11.26
C LYS A 45 -2.02 16.07 11.91
N ASP A 46 -2.00 17.39 11.89
CA ASP A 46 -0.91 18.19 12.46
C ASP A 46 -0.67 17.77 13.93
N GLY A 47 0.55 17.30 14.24
CA GLY A 47 0.94 16.85 15.60
C GLY A 47 1.14 15.35 15.81
N GLU A 48 0.83 14.47 14.86
CA GLU A 48 1.08 13.02 15.01
C GLU A 48 2.53 12.64 14.62
N THR A 49 3.22 11.88 15.48
CA THR A 49 4.58 11.38 15.18
C THR A 49 4.49 10.37 14.05
N ALA A 50 4.92 10.81 12.86
CA ALA A 50 5.12 9.98 11.69
C ALA A 50 5.89 8.69 12.03
N ALA A 51 5.30 7.53 11.75
CA ALA A 51 6.11 6.34 11.51
C ALA A 51 7.06 6.67 10.35
N LYS A 52 8.35 6.42 10.56
CA LYS A 52 9.39 6.64 9.56
C LYS A 52 9.98 5.29 9.21
N ASP A 53 10.16 5.03 7.93
CA ASP A 53 11.13 4.04 7.51
C ASP A 53 12.53 4.69 7.48
N GLU A 54 13.56 3.92 7.17
CA GLU A 54 14.95 4.39 7.15
C GLU A 54 15.18 5.58 6.20
N ASN A 55 14.30 5.79 5.22
CA ASN A 55 14.48 6.75 4.14
C ASN A 55 13.46 7.91 4.18
N SER A 56 12.29 7.71 4.77
CA SER A 56 11.11 8.54 4.52
C SER A 56 9.96 8.31 5.50
N ALA A 57 9.03 9.25 5.46
CA ALA A 57 7.77 9.21 6.16
C ALA A 57 6.87 8.08 5.63
N VAL A 58 6.43 7.15 6.49
CA VAL A 58 5.36 6.21 6.14
C VAL A 58 4.05 6.99 6.09
N THR A 59 3.43 7.00 4.91
CA THR A 59 2.17 7.71 4.62
C THR A 59 1.04 6.78 4.24
N ALA A 60 1.32 5.50 3.98
CA ALA A 60 0.32 4.53 3.59
C ALA A 60 0.51 3.19 4.28
N TYR A 61 -0.59 2.47 4.46
CA TYR A 61 -0.65 1.20 5.17
C TYR A 61 -1.48 0.18 4.40
N ALA A 62 -0.99 -1.04 4.30
CA ALA A 62 -1.75 -2.19 3.84
C ALA A 62 -2.56 -2.77 5.01
N ARG A 63 -3.88 -2.88 4.83
CA ARG A 63 -4.80 -3.43 5.83
C ARG A 63 -4.94 -4.93 5.62
N ILE A 64 -4.23 -5.71 6.44
CA ILE A 64 -4.23 -7.17 6.33
C ILE A 64 -5.17 -7.73 7.39
N SER A 65 -6.18 -8.49 6.95
CA SER A 65 -7.08 -9.24 7.83
C SER A 65 -6.86 -10.71 7.60
N HIS A 66 -6.59 -11.48 8.65
CA HIS A 66 -6.43 -12.93 8.52
C HIS A 66 -7.71 -13.62 7.99
N GLN A 67 -8.87 -12.96 8.02
CA GLN A 67 -10.10 -13.50 7.41
C GLN A 67 -10.08 -13.49 5.88
N VAL A 68 -9.34 -12.54 5.30
CA VAL A 68 -9.28 -12.32 3.84
C VAL A 68 -7.93 -12.77 3.29
N TYR A 69 -6.85 -12.46 4.01
CA TYR A 69 -5.48 -12.94 3.78
C TYR A 69 -5.22 -14.12 4.72
N ASN A 70 -5.84 -15.26 4.46
CA ASN A 70 -5.69 -16.47 5.30
C ASN A 70 -4.62 -17.45 4.77
N VAL A 71 -4.03 -17.16 3.62
CA VAL A 71 -3.05 -18.03 2.94
C VAL A 71 -1.67 -17.37 2.96
N GLU A 72 -0.63 -18.09 3.37
CA GLU A 72 0.75 -17.58 3.52
C GLU A 72 1.29 -17.03 2.19
N GLU A 73 0.95 -17.68 1.09
CA GLU A 73 1.36 -17.28 -0.26
C GLU A 73 0.90 -15.87 -0.62
N GLU A 74 -0.25 -15.41 -0.11
CA GLU A 74 -0.73 -14.04 -0.35
C GLU A 74 0.12 -13.00 0.38
N TYR A 75 0.62 -13.33 1.58
CA TYR A 75 1.58 -12.49 2.30
C TYR A 75 2.91 -12.41 1.55
N HIS A 76 3.40 -13.54 1.06
CA HIS A 76 4.62 -13.58 0.24
C HIS A 76 4.46 -12.79 -1.05
N ARG A 77 3.35 -12.94 -1.77
CA ARG A 77 3.08 -12.16 -2.98
C ARG A 77 3.05 -10.66 -2.71
N LEU A 78 2.37 -10.22 -1.65
CA LEU A 78 2.37 -8.80 -1.27
C LEU A 78 3.79 -8.32 -0.96
N ARG A 79 4.52 -9.04 -0.11
CA ARG A 79 5.92 -8.72 0.24
C ARG A 79 6.80 -8.60 -1.00
N ASP A 80 6.74 -9.59 -1.89
CA ASP A 80 7.62 -9.69 -3.05
C ASP A 80 7.26 -8.64 -4.10
N ALA A 81 5.97 -8.32 -4.26
CA ALA A 81 5.50 -7.21 -5.10
C ALA A 81 6.04 -5.87 -4.61
N ILE A 82 5.89 -5.56 -3.31
CA ILE A 82 6.42 -4.32 -2.73
C ILE A 82 7.95 -4.27 -2.85
N LYS A 83 8.65 -5.36 -2.56
CA LYS A 83 10.10 -5.44 -2.70
C LYS A 83 10.56 -5.14 -4.13
N LYS A 84 9.88 -5.73 -5.13
CA LYS A 84 10.18 -5.49 -6.54
C LYS A 84 9.96 -4.03 -6.93
N LEU A 85 8.81 -3.45 -6.56
CA LEU A 85 8.52 -2.04 -6.83
C LEU A 85 9.58 -1.11 -6.23
N VAL A 86 10.01 -1.36 -5.00
CA VAL A 86 11.07 -0.57 -4.35
C VAL A 86 12.41 -0.72 -5.09
N GLN A 87 12.78 -1.94 -5.50
CA GLN A 87 14.01 -2.20 -6.26
C GLN A 87 13.99 -1.52 -7.64
N ASP A 88 12.83 -1.49 -8.29
CA ASP A 88 12.64 -0.86 -9.59
C ASP A 88 12.57 0.69 -9.50
N GLY A 89 12.68 1.26 -8.29
CA GLY A 89 12.59 2.71 -8.06
C GLY A 89 11.19 3.28 -8.32
N PHE A 90 10.16 2.43 -8.27
CA PHE A 90 8.79 2.81 -8.53
C PHE A 90 8.30 3.85 -7.52
N ASN A 91 7.51 4.81 -8.01
CA ASN A 91 6.71 5.69 -7.17
C ASN A 91 5.30 5.85 -7.73
N CYS A 92 4.36 6.26 -6.88
CA CYS A 92 2.96 6.37 -7.27
C CYS A 92 2.70 7.48 -8.32
N ALA A 93 3.63 8.44 -8.49
CA ALA A 93 3.55 9.44 -9.55
C ALA A 93 3.80 8.88 -10.95
N MET A 94 4.40 7.68 -11.06
CA MET A 94 4.54 6.95 -12.32
C MET A 94 3.23 6.30 -12.78
N LEU A 95 2.20 6.20 -11.92
CA LEU A 95 0.94 5.59 -12.29
C LEU A 95 0.08 6.52 -13.15
N PRO A 96 -0.60 5.98 -14.18
CA PRO A 96 -1.50 6.77 -15.00
C PRO A 96 -2.64 7.36 -14.15
N PRO A 97 -3.21 8.50 -14.57
CA PRO A 97 -4.38 9.07 -13.92
C PRO A 97 -5.56 8.10 -13.92
N VAL A 98 -6.34 8.08 -12.83
CA VAL A 98 -7.55 7.24 -12.73
C VAL A 98 -8.44 7.55 -13.94
N LYS A 99 -8.66 6.56 -14.80
CA LYS A 99 -9.70 6.66 -15.83
C LYS A 99 -11.02 6.82 -15.09
N LYS A 100 -11.72 7.94 -15.31
CA LYS A 100 -13.12 8.07 -14.88
C LYS A 100 -13.88 6.92 -15.55
N VAL A 101 -14.35 5.98 -14.76
CA VAL A 101 -15.40 5.06 -15.20
C VAL A 101 -16.62 5.95 -15.42
N MET A 102 -17.03 6.05 -16.69
CA MET A 102 -18.15 6.84 -17.15
C MET A 102 -19.41 6.00 -17.15
#